data_AF-A0A143YCR3-F1
#
_entry.id   AF-A0A143YCR3-F1
#
_cell.length_a   1.000
_cell.length_b   1.000
_cell.length_c   1.000
_cell.angle_alpha   90.00
_cell.angle_beta   90.00
_cell.angle_gamma   90.00
#
_symmetry.space_group_name_H-M   'P 1'
#
loop_
_entity.id
_entity.type
_entity.pdbx_description
1 polymer ?
#
loop_
_entity_poly.entity_id
_entity_poly.type
_entity_poly.pdbx_seq_one_letter_code
_entity_poly.pdbx_strand_id
1 'polypeptide(L)'
;MNFTKKNVLISIVIFIIALFVQSIKSGSIGWVEASNITFTLAGILLIIGLFGLIFASGSFDFFHYSMRKAFRKTKKGSEHEASLNPNALSASVGKSYRNVLTIGVILLIISILCLWDYIL
;
A
#
# COMPACT_ATOMS: atom_id res chain seq x y z
N MET A 1 1.85 11.19 6.17
CA MET A 1 2.11 9.83 6.69
C MET A 1 2.69 9.97 8.09
N ASN A 2 2.22 9.19 9.06
CA ASN A 2 2.84 9.17 10.38
C ASN A 2 3.90 8.06 10.39
N PHE A 3 5.17 8.46 10.36
CA PHE A 3 6.29 7.54 10.53
C PHE A 3 6.35 7.12 12.00
N THR A 4 5.76 5.97 12.31
CA THR A 4 5.81 5.42 13.66
C THR A 4 7.10 4.62 13.85
N LYS A 5 7.63 4.64 15.08
CA LYS A 5 8.79 3.79 15.46
C LYS A 5 8.56 2.32 15.12
N LYS A 6 7.30 1.86 15.24
CA LYS A 6 6.88 0.49 14.87
C LYS A 6 7.06 0.22 13.38
N ASN A 7 6.63 1.14 12.50
CA ASN A 7 6.77 0.96 11.05
C ASN A 7 8.25 0.95 10.62
N VAL A 8 9.08 1.77 11.26
CA VAL A 8 10.54 1.77 11.03
C VAL A 8 11.15 0.44 11.48
N LEU A 9 10.81 -0.04 12.69
CA LEU A 9 11.28 -1.34 13.20
C LEU A 9 10.91 -2.48 12.25
N ILE A 10 9.65 -2.54 11.80
CA ILE A 10 9.18 -3.56 10.86
C ILE A 10 9.97 -3.48 9.54
N SER A 11 10.21 -2.28 9.02
CA SER A 11 10.97 -2.09 7.77
C SER A 11 12.41 -2.57 7.90
N ILE A 12 13.06 -2.30 9.04
CA ILE A 12 14.41 -2.79 9.36
C ILE A 12 14.43 -4.32 9.46
N VAL A 13 13.44 -4.92 10.12
CA VAL A 13 13.33 -6.38 10.23
C VAL A 13 13.17 -7.02 8.85
N ILE A 14 12.30 -6.47 7.99
CA ILE A 14 12.13 -6.94 6.61
C ILE A 14 13.46 -6.84 5.84
N PHE A 15 14.19 -5.74 6.02
CA PHE A 15 15.50 -5.55 5.39
C PHE A 15 16.53 -6.58 5.85
N ILE A 16 16.64 -6.84 7.16
CA ILE A 16 17.55 -7.86 7.71
C ILE A 16 17.20 -9.24 7.18
N ILE A 17 15.91 -9.58 7.10
CA ILE A 17 15.45 -10.85 6.52
C ILE A 17 15.84 -10.93 5.04
N ALA A 18 15.70 -9.84 4.27
CA ALA A 18 16.11 -9.81 2.87
C ALA A 18 17.61 -10.09 2.71
N LEU A 19 18.47 -9.48 3.54
CA LEU A 19 19.91 -9.74 3.55
C LEU A 19 20.23 -11.18 3.95
N PHE A 20 19.52 -11.74 4.93
CA PHE A 20 19.71 -13.12 5.36
C PHE A 20 19.36 -14.12 4.25
N VAL A 21 18.21 -13.92 3.59
CA VAL A 21 17.79 -14.74 2.44
C VAL A 21 18.80 -14.65 1.29
N GLN A 22 19.31 -13.46 1.02
CA GLN A 22 20.36 -13.26 0.02
C GLN A 22 21.65 -14.00 0.39
N SER A 23 22.09 -13.89 1.64
CA SER A 23 23.31 -14.54 2.12
C SER A 23 23.25 -16.06 1.97
N ILE A 24 22.08 -16.67 2.17
CA ILE A 24 21.88 -18.12 1.97
C ILE A 24 21.92 -18.49 0.49
N LYS A 25 21.32 -17.67 -0.39
CA LYS A 25 21.20 -18.00 -1.83
C LYS A 25 22.48 -17.75 -2.62
N SER A 26 23.13 -16.61 -2.39
CA SER A 26 24.24 -16.13 -3.23
C SER A 26 25.61 -16.36 -2.59
N GLY A 27 25.67 -16.76 -1.31
CA GLY A 27 26.92 -16.95 -0.56
C GLY A 27 27.74 -15.67 -0.32
N SER A 28 27.32 -14.54 -0.90
CA SER A 28 27.92 -13.22 -0.77
C SER A 28 26.82 -12.17 -0.64
N ILE A 29 27.12 -11.09 0.08
CA ILE A 29 26.23 -9.95 0.25
C ILE A 29 26.64 -8.91 -0.81
N GLY A 30 25.81 -8.78 -1.83
CA GLY A 30 25.92 -7.73 -2.85
C GLY A 30 24.84 -6.67 -2.65
N TRP A 31 25.22 -5.40 -2.68
CA TRP A 31 24.30 -4.29 -2.44
C TRP A 31 23.24 -4.13 -3.54
N VAL A 32 23.56 -4.52 -4.77
CA VAL A 32 22.65 -4.47 -5.92
C VAL A 32 21.53 -5.51 -5.77
N GLU A 33 21.85 -6.75 -5.39
CA GLU A 33 20.85 -7.78 -5.17
C GLU A 33 19.98 -7.47 -3.94
N ALA A 34 20.58 -6.90 -2.88
CA ALA A 34 19.83 -6.41 -1.72
C ALA A 34 18.84 -5.32 -2.14
N SER A 35 19.27 -4.39 -3.00
CA SER A 35 18.42 -3.33 -3.56
C SER A 35 17.26 -3.92 -4.38
N ASN A 36 17.52 -4.91 -5.25
CA ASN A 36 16.48 -5.55 -6.06
C ASN A 36 15.42 -6.28 -5.24
N ILE A 37 15.84 -7.03 -4.20
CA ILE A 37 14.91 -7.76 -3.34
C ILE A 37 14.04 -6.77 -2.55
N THR A 38 14.67 -5.77 -1.95
CA THR A 38 13.96 -4.73 -1.17
C THR A 38 13.05 -3.89 -2.04
N PHE A 39 13.45 -3.55 -3.27
CA PHE A 39 12.63 -2.86 -4.27
C PHE A 39 11.38 -3.67 -4.61
N THR A 40 11.54 -4.97 -4.85
CA THR A 40 10.43 -5.86 -5.20
C THR A 40 9.41 -5.93 -4.05
N LEU A 41 9.90 -6.10 -2.82
CA LEU A 41 9.05 -6.10 -1.62
C LEU A 41 8.36 -4.75 -1.41
N ALA A 42 9.08 -3.63 -1.58
CA ALA A 42 8.55 -2.29 -1.50
C ALA A 42 7.44 -2.07 -2.54
N GLY A 43 7.65 -2.51 -3.78
CA GLY A 43 6.69 -2.40 -4.88
C GLY A 43 5.36 -3.08 -4.55
N ILE A 44 5.40 -4.34 -4.08
CA ILE A 44 4.20 -5.08 -3.68
C ILE A 44 3.46 -4.36 -2.54
N LEU A 45 4.20 -3.93 -1.50
CA LEU A 45 3.62 -3.21 -0.36
C LEU A 45 3.00 -1.87 -0.77
N LEU A 46 3.65 -1.12 -1.66
CA LEU A 46 3.17 0.15 -2.18
C LEU A 46 1.92 -0.05 -3.03
N ILE A 47 1.88 -1.06 -3.90
CA ILE A 47 0.68 -1.38 -4.68
C ILE A 47 -0.50 -1.63 -3.75
N ILE A 48 -0.35 -2.50 -2.76
CA ILE A 48 -1.39 -2.81 -1.77
C ILE A 48 -1.79 -1.55 -0.97
N GLY A 49 -0.81 -0.77 -0.51
CA GLY A 49 -1.04 0.45 0.24
C GLY A 49 -1.77 1.53 -0.56
N LEU A 50 -1.44 1.67 -1.85
CA LEU A 50 -2.10 2.61 -2.77
C LEU A 50 -3.52 2.18 -3.10
N PHE A 51 -3.76 0.89 -3.32
CA PHE A 51 -5.13 0.36 -3.44
C PHE A 51 -5.94 0.69 -2.19
N GLY A 52 -5.40 0.44 -0.99
CA GLY A 52 -6.04 0.81 0.27
C GLY A 52 -6.32 2.31 0.39
N LEU A 53 -5.42 3.17 -0.10
CA LEU A 53 -5.62 4.62 -0.15
C LEU A 53 -6.75 4.99 -1.10
N ILE A 54 -6.80 4.41 -2.30
CA ILE A 54 -7.87 4.63 -3.28
C ILE A 54 -9.22 4.21 -2.69
N PHE A 55 -9.28 3.03 -2.06
CA PHE A 55 -10.50 2.55 -1.41
C PHE A 55 -10.96 3.46 -0.27
N ALA A 56 -10.02 3.97 0.56
CA ALA A 56 -10.33 4.88 1.66
C ALA A 56 -10.63 6.33 1.23
N SER A 57 -10.31 6.71 -0.02
CA SER A 57 -10.44 8.08 -0.51
C SER A 57 -11.86 8.49 -0.91
N GLY A 58 -12.85 7.60 -0.89
CA GLY A 58 -14.17 7.88 -1.45
C GLY A 58 -14.28 7.60 -2.94
N SER A 59 -13.20 7.17 -3.61
CA SER A 59 -13.23 6.85 -5.05
C SER A 59 -14.25 5.75 -5.37
N PHE A 60 -14.34 4.72 -4.50
CA PHE A 60 -15.34 3.66 -4.65
C PHE A 60 -16.76 4.10 -4.28
N ASP A 61 -16.91 5.01 -3.31
CA ASP A 61 -18.21 5.61 -2.97
C ASP A 61 -18.76 6.44 -4.15
N PHE A 62 -17.89 7.21 -4.82
CA PHE A 62 -18.23 7.96 -6.02
C PHE A 62 -18.60 7.03 -7.19
N PHE A 63 -17.87 5.94 -7.38
CA PHE A 63 -18.19 4.94 -8.40
C PHE A 63 -19.52 4.26 -8.12
N HIS A 64 -19.77 3.86 -6.85
CA HIS A 64 -21.01 3.23 -6.44
C HIS A 64 -22.21 4.18 -6.59
N TYR A 65 -22.06 5.44 -6.18
CA TYR A 65 -23.08 6.47 -6.39
C TYR A 65 -23.36 6.71 -7.88
N SER A 66 -22.31 6.84 -8.70
CA SER A 66 -22.42 7.07 -10.14
C SER A 66 -23.07 5.89 -10.86
N MET A 67 -22.69 4.66 -10.51
CA MET A 67 -23.29 3.44 -11.03
C MET A 67 -24.76 3.33 -10.63
N ARG A 68 -25.08 3.55 -9.33
CA ARG A 68 -26.47 3.54 -8.86
C ARG A 68 -27.32 4.59 -9.56
N LYS A 69 -26.77 5.78 -9.83
CA LYS A 69 -27.46 6.86 -10.57
C LYS A 69 -27.66 6.51 -12.05
N ALA A 70 -26.69 5.88 -12.70
CA ALA A 70 -26.80 5.40 -14.08
C ALA A 70 -27.83 4.28 -14.23
N PHE A 71 -27.83 3.30 -13.32
CA PHE A 71 -28.76 2.16 -13.33
C PHE A 71 -30.17 2.49 -12.79
N ARG A 72 -30.32 3.48 -11.89
CA ARG A 72 -31.64 3.92 -11.41
C ARG A 72 -32.47 4.67 -12.45
N LYS A 73 -31.86 5.24 -13.50
CA LYS A 73 -32.64 5.80 -14.63
C LYS A 73 -33.54 4.75 -15.30
N THR A 74 -33.28 3.45 -15.11
CA THR A 74 -34.08 2.35 -15.66
C THR A 74 -35.23 1.89 -14.75
N LYS A 75 -35.26 2.26 -13.46
CA LYS A 75 -36.29 1.80 -12.51
C LYS A 75 -36.95 2.97 -11.80
N LYS A 76 -37.95 3.56 -12.48
CA LYS A 76 -38.89 4.53 -11.92
C LYS A 76 -39.76 3.79 -10.89
N GLY A 77 -39.68 4.19 -9.61
CA GLY A 77 -40.56 3.69 -8.56
C GLY A 77 -39.92 2.69 -7.62
N SER A 78 -39.26 3.19 -6.58
CA SER A 78 -39.50 2.71 -5.23
C SER A 78 -38.89 3.70 -4.23
N GLU A 79 -39.82 4.40 -3.60
CA GLU A 79 -39.69 5.03 -2.31
C GLU A 79 -39.03 4.06 -1.34
N HIS A 80 -37.85 4.40 -0.85
CA HIS A 80 -37.37 4.06 0.49
C HIS A 80 -36.09 4.87 0.69
N GLU A 81 -36.31 6.02 1.30
CA GLU A 81 -35.30 6.67 2.13
C GLU A 81 -34.81 5.64 3.15
N ALA A 82 -33.65 5.09 2.91
CA ALA A 82 -32.85 4.46 3.95
C ALA A 82 -31.49 5.13 3.89
N SER A 83 -31.38 6.17 4.71
CA SER A 83 -30.19 6.66 5.40
C SER A 83 -29.01 5.68 5.41
N LEU A 84 -28.29 5.58 4.30
CA LEU A 84 -27.05 4.81 4.20
C LEU A 84 -25.96 5.83 3.88
N ASN A 85 -25.14 6.09 4.90
CA ASN A 85 -24.02 7.01 4.86
C ASN A 85 -23.27 6.87 3.52
N PRO A 86 -23.16 7.95 2.70
CA PRO A 86 -22.46 7.88 1.42
C PRO A 86 -20.97 7.55 1.56
N ASN A 87 -20.44 7.55 2.79
CA ASN A 87 -19.06 7.21 3.14
C ASN A 87 -18.91 5.82 3.80
N ALA A 88 -19.94 4.97 3.78
CA ALA A 88 -19.91 3.70 4.52
C ALA A 88 -18.80 2.75 4.04
N LEU A 89 -18.52 2.71 2.72
CA LEU A 89 -17.45 1.87 2.17
C LEU A 89 -16.06 2.45 2.48
N SER A 90 -15.86 3.76 2.33
CA SER A 90 -14.59 4.39 2.72
C SER A 90 -14.31 4.32 4.22
N ALA A 91 -15.34 4.37 5.07
CA ALA A 91 -15.20 4.20 6.51
C ALA A 91 -14.83 2.76 6.90
N SER A 92 -15.29 1.76 6.15
CA SER A 92 -15.02 0.33 6.40
C SER A 92 -13.56 -0.07 6.13
N VAL A 93 -12.85 0.64 5.25
CA VAL A 93 -11.44 0.34 4.90
C VAL A 93 -10.49 0.73 6.04
N GLY A 94 -10.93 1.64 6.92
CA GLY A 94 -10.15 2.09 8.07
C GLY A 94 -8.84 2.80 7.70
N LYS A 95 -7.93 2.93 8.66
CA LYS A 95 -6.63 3.63 8.49
C LYS A 95 -5.44 2.69 8.32
N SER A 96 -5.67 1.39 8.20
CA SER A 96 -4.61 0.37 8.19
C SER A 96 -3.67 0.49 6.97
N TYR A 97 -4.20 0.89 5.81
CA TYR A 97 -3.42 1.13 4.59
C TYR A 97 -2.26 2.11 4.79
N ARG A 98 -2.38 3.06 5.73
CA ARG A 98 -1.34 4.06 6.02
C ARG A 98 -0.07 3.41 6.55
N ASN A 99 -0.18 2.33 7.33
CA ASN A 99 0.97 1.62 7.87
C ASN A 99 1.68 0.84 6.76
N VAL A 100 0.93 0.11 5.94
CA VAL A 100 1.45 -0.64 4.80
C VAL A 100 2.17 0.30 3.82
N LEU A 101 1.56 1.44 3.50
CA LEU A 101 2.15 2.46 2.63
C LEU A 101 3.43 3.05 3.23
N THR A 102 3.44 3.33 4.54
CA THR A 102 4.63 3.88 5.22
C THR A 102 5.79 2.90 5.22
N ILE A 103 5.53 1.61 5.48
CA ILE A 103 6.55 0.54 5.42
C ILE A 103 7.09 0.40 3.99
N GLY A 104 6.22 0.41 2.98
CA GLY A 104 6.61 0.36 1.57
C GLY A 104 7.50 1.53 1.15
N VAL A 105 7.18 2.76 1.57
CA VAL A 105 8.03 3.95 1.27
C VAL A 105 9.38 3.87 1.96
N ILE A 106 9.45 3.40 3.22
CA ILE A 106 10.74 3.24 3.93
C ILE A 106 11.61 2.20 3.21
N LEU A 107 11.04 1.06 2.84
CA LEU A 107 11.76 0.02 2.08
C LEU A 107 12.25 0.53 0.72
N LEU A 108 11.47 1.37 0.04
CA LEU A 108 11.89 2.01 -1.21
C LEU A 108 13.09 2.93 -1.00
N ILE A 109 13.10 3.73 0.07
CA ILE A 109 14.25 4.59 0.40
C ILE A 109 15.50 3.74 0.69
N ILE A 110 15.36 2.65 1.45
CA ILE A 110 16.46 1.72 1.74
C ILE A 110 16.99 1.11 0.44
N SER A 111 16.12 0.69 -0.46
CA SER A 111 16.50 0.14 -1.77
C SER A 111 17.33 1.13 -2.59
N ILE A 112 16.91 2.40 -2.64
CA ILE A 112 17.64 3.47 -3.35
C ILE A 112 19.02 3.71 -2.70
N LEU A 113 19.09 3.70 -1.36
CA LEU A 113 20.36 3.85 -0.63
C LEU A 113 21.32 2.68 -0.90
N CYS A 114 20.82 1.44 -0.98
CA CYS A 114 21.64 0.29 -1.35
C CYS A 114 22.17 0.39 -2.79
N LEU A 115 21.42 1.02 -3.70
CA LEU A 115 21.86 1.22 -5.08
C LEU A 115 22.87 2.36 -5.22
N TRP A 116 22.94 3.27 -4.25
CA TRP A 116 23.84 4.42 -4.31
C TRP A 116 25.31 4.01 -4.43
N ASP A 117 25.71 2.91 -3.78
CA ASP A 117 27.06 2.35 -3.83
C ASP A 117 27.45 1.79 -5.22
N TYR A 118 26.45 1.45 -6.05
CA TYR A 118 26.69 1.02 -7.44
C TYR A 118 26.85 2.19 -8.41
N ILE A 119 26.28 3.35 -8.08
CA ILE A 119 26.26 4.53 -8.96
C ILE A 119 27.51 5.39 -8.81
N LEU A 120 28.19 5.31 -7.65
CA LEU A 120 29.38 6.09 -7.30
C LEU A 120 30.68 5.34 -7.64
#